data_AF-A0A5P5ZUH9-F1
#
_entry.id   AF-A0A5P5ZUH9-F1
#
_cell.length_a   1.000
_cell.length_b   1.000
_cell.length_c   1.000
_cell.angle_alpha   90.00
_cell.angle_beta   90.00
_cell.angle_gamma   90.00
#
_symmetry.space_group_name_H-M   'P 1'
#
loop_
_entity.id
_entity.type
_entity.pdbx_description
1 polymer ?
#
loop_
_entity_poly.entity_id
_entity_poly.type
_entity_poly.pdbx_seq_one_letter_code
_entity_poly.pdbx_strand_id
1 'polypeptide(L)'
;MAGKPDRNGRWIAEIFSQNQNINKELVRNGLAWHYKQYSKNDNYAALERIARQKKTGLGKDQGPTAPWQWRKMKKGKSAKVNL
;
A
#
# COMPACT_ATOMS: atom_id res chain seq x y z
N MET A 1 -5.17 14.01 -20.46
CA MET A 1 -4.85 13.65 -19.07
C MET A 1 -5.49 14.68 -18.16
N ALA A 2 -6.43 14.33 -17.29
CA ALA A 2 -6.99 15.29 -16.34
C ALA A 2 -7.41 14.58 -15.04
N GLY A 3 -6.43 14.11 -14.28
CA GLY A 3 -6.62 13.81 -12.86
C GLY A 3 -6.43 15.09 -12.03
N LYS A 4 -6.94 15.12 -10.80
CA LYS A 4 -6.54 16.14 -9.82
C LYS A 4 -5.45 15.54 -8.92
N PRO A 5 -4.36 16.25 -8.62
CA PRO A 5 -3.37 15.78 -7.65
C PRO A 5 -4.01 15.60 -6.26
N ASP A 6 -3.37 14.81 -5.41
CA ASP A 6 -3.80 14.63 -4.03
C ASP A 6 -3.65 15.93 -3.20
N ARG A 7 -4.07 15.89 -1.93
CA ARG A 7 -3.97 17.04 -1.01
C ARG A 7 -2.54 17.58 -0.85
N ASN A 8 -1.53 16.77 -1.15
CA ASN A 8 -0.12 17.11 -1.03
C ASN A 8 0.51 17.44 -2.39
N GLY A 9 -0.30 17.63 -3.45
CA GLY A 9 0.19 17.99 -4.78
C GLY A 9 0.77 16.83 -5.60
N ARG A 10 0.55 15.57 -5.19
CA ARG A 10 1.12 14.38 -5.86
C ARG A 10 0.16 13.82 -6.89
N TRP A 11 0.67 13.49 -8.07
CA TRP A 11 -0.07 12.74 -9.08
C TRP A 11 -0.14 11.26 -8.71
N ILE A 12 -1.33 10.67 -8.88
CA ILE A 12 -1.57 9.24 -8.69
C ILE A 12 -1.78 8.62 -10.06
N ALA A 13 -0.93 7.67 -10.43
CA ALA A 13 -0.96 7.05 -11.74
C ALA A 13 -0.52 5.58 -11.68
N GLU A 14 -0.94 4.82 -12.69
CA GLU A 14 -0.36 3.51 -12.96
C GLU A 14 0.86 3.63 -13.86
N ILE A 15 1.97 2.98 -13.49
CA ILE A 15 3.21 2.97 -14.28
C ILE A 15 3.24 1.70 -15.12
N PHE A 16 3.49 1.87 -16.42
CA PHE A 16 3.63 0.77 -17.37
C PHE A 16 5.03 0.75 -17.96
N SER A 17 5.62 -0.43 -18.09
CA SER A 17 6.85 -0.69 -18.84
C SER A 17 6.66 -1.93 -19.68
N GLN A 18 7.03 -1.90 -20.96
CA GLN A 18 6.90 -3.05 -21.88
C GLN A 18 5.50 -3.71 -21.83
N ASN A 19 4.45 -2.89 -21.82
CA ASN A 19 3.05 -3.34 -21.72
C ASN A 19 2.65 -4.00 -20.38
N GLN A 20 3.50 -3.96 -19.36
CA GLN A 20 3.24 -4.50 -18.03
C GLN A 20 2.99 -3.39 -17.01
N ASN A 21 1.95 -3.55 -16.18
CA ASN A 21 1.64 -2.64 -15.08
C ASN A 21 2.56 -2.94 -13.88
N ILE A 22 3.54 -2.06 -13.66
CA ILE A 22 4.58 -2.25 -12.64
C ILE A 22 3.99 -2.23 -11.23
N ASN A 23 2.98 -1.40 -10.97
CA ASN A 23 2.35 -1.35 -9.64
C ASN A 23 1.70 -2.68 -9.27
N LYS A 24 1.04 -3.34 -10.23
CA LYS A 24 0.45 -4.66 -10.03
C LYS A 24 1.54 -5.71 -9.77
N GLU A 25 2.65 -5.66 -10.49
CA GLU A 25 3.78 -6.58 -10.24
C GLU A 25 4.41 -6.38 -8.87
N LEU A 26 4.58 -5.14 -8.42
CA LEU A 26 5.10 -4.86 -7.09
C LEU A 26 4.20 -5.48 -6.01
N VAL A 27 2.87 -5.35 -6.13
CA VAL A 27 1.94 -5.98 -5.18
C VAL A 27 1.97 -7.50 -5.30
N ARG A 28 1.99 -8.06 -6.52
CA ARG A 28 2.06 -9.52 -6.75
C ARG A 28 3.29 -10.16 -6.11
N ASN A 29 4.43 -9.49 -6.16
CA ASN A 29 5.69 -9.96 -5.60
C ASN A 29 5.84 -9.64 -4.10
N GLY A 30 4.85 -8.98 -3.50
CA GLY A 30 4.86 -8.61 -2.08
C GLY A 30 5.80 -7.45 -1.76
N LEU A 31 6.14 -6.61 -2.73
CA LEU A 31 7.00 -5.44 -2.57
C LEU A 31 6.20 -4.17 -2.25
N ALA A 32 4.88 -4.20 -2.43
CA ALA A 32 3.98 -3.09 -2.16
C ALA A 32 2.66 -3.57 -1.55
N TRP A 33 1.93 -2.64 -0.94
CA TRP A 33 0.63 -2.87 -0.33
C TRP A 33 -0.51 -2.37 -1.23
N HIS A 34 -1.64 -3.08 -1.23
CA HIS A 34 -2.85 -2.52 -1.81
C HIS A 34 -3.43 -1.45 -0.87
N TYR A 35 -3.37 -0.18 -1.27
CA TYR A 35 -3.90 0.90 -0.45
C TYR A 35 -5.41 1.11 -0.64
N LYS A 36 -6.20 0.33 0.12
CA LYS A 36 -7.68 0.29 0.04
C LYS A 36 -8.39 1.63 0.28
N GLN A 37 -7.72 2.59 0.91
CA GLN A 37 -8.29 3.93 1.11
C GLN A 37 -8.41 4.71 -0.21
N TYR A 38 -7.53 4.44 -1.17
CA TYR A 38 -7.46 5.17 -2.45
C TYR A 38 -7.79 4.30 -3.67
N SER A 39 -7.86 2.98 -3.50
CA SER A 39 -8.18 2.04 -4.57
C SER A 39 -9.23 1.03 -4.11
N LYS A 40 -10.32 0.93 -4.88
CA LYS A 40 -11.33 -0.15 -4.77
C LYS A 40 -11.11 -1.25 -5.80
N ASN A 41 -9.96 -1.28 -6.46
CA ASN A 41 -9.69 -2.22 -7.54
C ASN A 41 -9.36 -3.61 -6.99
N ASP A 42 -10.25 -4.56 -7.22
CA ASP A 42 -10.15 -5.93 -6.72
C ASP A 42 -8.91 -6.69 -7.23
N ASN A 43 -8.36 -6.28 -8.37
CA ASN A 43 -7.13 -6.88 -8.90
C ASN A 43 -5.98 -6.73 -7.91
N TYR A 44 -5.79 -5.54 -7.32
CA TYR A 44 -4.73 -5.33 -6.34
C TYR A 44 -4.97 -6.13 -5.06
N ALA A 45 -6.23 -6.31 -4.65
CA ALA A 45 -6.57 -7.16 -3.51
C ALA A 45 -6.25 -8.64 -3.78
N ALA A 46 -6.54 -9.14 -4.97
CA ALA A 46 -6.21 -10.50 -5.38
C ALA A 46 -4.68 -10.72 -5.43
N LEU A 47 -3.94 -9.77 -6.01
CA LEU A 47 -2.46 -9.83 -6.09
C LEU A 47 -1.80 -9.81 -4.72
N GLU A 48 -2.31 -9.00 -3.79
CA GLU A 48 -1.80 -8.98 -2.41
C GLU A 48 -2.05 -10.32 -1.69
N ARG A 49 -3.19 -10.97 -1.95
CA ARG A 49 -3.49 -12.31 -1.43
C ARG A 49 -2.50 -13.36 -1.98
N ILE A 50 -2.19 -13.29 -3.28
CA ILE A 50 -1.21 -14.17 -3.92
C ILE A 50 0.17 -13.99 -3.27
N ALA A 51 0.62 -12.75 -3.05
CA ALA A 51 1.90 -12.47 -2.41
C ALA A 51 1.97 -13.05 -0.98
N ARG A 52 0.89 -12.94 -0.20
CA ARG A 52 0.81 -13.52 1.15
C ARG A 52 0.88 -15.05 1.12
N GLN A 53 0.17 -15.69 0.20
CA GLN A 53 0.19 -17.15 0.05
C GLN A 53 1.57 -17.66 -0.36
N LYS A 54 2.24 -16.95 -1.27
CA LYS A 54 3.60 -17.29 -1.73
C LYS A 54 4.69 -16.96 -0.72
N LYS A 55 4.37 -16.26 0.38
CA LYS A 55 5.34 -15.77 1.37
C LYS A 55 6.51 -15.03 0.69
N THR A 56 6.21 -14.12 -0.24
CA THR A 56 7.22 -13.30 -0.92
C THR A 56 7.21 -11.87 -0.39
N GLY A 57 8.37 -11.20 -0.44
CA GLY A 57 8.54 -9.83 0.05
C GLY A 57 8.02 -9.66 1.48
N LEU A 58 7.13 -8.69 1.67
CA LEU A 58 6.42 -8.40 2.92
C LEU A 58 5.75 -9.62 3.55
N GLY A 59 5.32 -10.62 2.76
CA GLY A 59 4.69 -11.84 3.25
C GLY A 59 5.65 -12.85 3.90
N LYS A 60 6.97 -12.62 3.88
CA LYS A 60 7.96 -13.45 4.56
C LYS A 60 7.97 -13.25 6.07
N ASP A 61 7.77 -12.01 6.50
CA ASP A 61 7.81 -11.65 7.92
C ASP A 61 6.52 -12.08 8.62
N GLN A 62 6.61 -12.38 9.91
CA GLN A 62 5.43 -12.66 10.73
C GLN A 62 4.66 -11.36 10.98
N GLY A 63 3.50 -11.22 10.34
CA GLY A 63 2.57 -10.11 10.58
C GLY A 63 3.09 -8.74 10.12
N PRO A 64 3.45 -8.57 8.84
CA PRO A 64 3.93 -7.29 8.33
C PRO A 64 2.87 -6.21 8.55
N THR A 65 3.27 -5.08 9.13
CA THR A 65 2.34 -3.97 9.43
C THR A 65 2.33 -2.98 8.27
N ALA A 66 1.13 -2.66 7.76
CA ALA A 66 1.02 -1.71 6.67
C ALA A 66 1.45 -0.29 7.12
N PRO A 67 2.07 0.53 6.24
CA PRO A 67 2.59 1.84 6.63
C PRO A 67 1.53 2.78 7.23
N TRP A 68 0.28 2.70 6.78
CA TRP A 68 -0.81 3.51 7.34
C TRP A 68 -1.21 3.08 8.74
N GLN A 69 -1.14 1.79 9.08
CA GLN A 69 -1.36 1.30 10.43
C GLN A 69 -0.23 1.79 11.34
N TRP A 70 1.03 1.67 10.90
CA TRP A 70 2.18 2.19 11.64
C TRP A 70 2.11 3.71 11.90
N ARG A 71 1.72 4.49 10.88
CA ARG A 71 1.52 5.95 11.04
C ARG A 71 0.42 6.30 12.04
N LYS A 72 -0.66 5.50 12.11
CA LYS A 72 -1.75 5.71 13.09
C LYS A 72 -1.28 5.45 14.51
N MET A 73 -0.50 4.39 14.75
CA MET A 73 0.01 4.06 16.08
C MET A 73 0.87 5.18 16.69
N LYS A 74 1.63 5.92 15.87
CA LYS A 74 2.45 7.05 16.35
C LYS A 74 1.65 8.28 16.78
N LYS A 75 0.42 8.46 16.30
CA LYS A 75 -0.41 9.62 16.65
C LYS A 75 -1.10 9.51 18.01
N GLY A 76 -1.08 8.33 18.64
CA GLY A 76 -1.72 8.08 19.94
C GLY A 76 -0.84 8.29 21.18
N LYS A 77 0.43 8.71 21.03
CA LYS A 77 1.37 8.97 22.15
C LYS A 77 1.58 10.45 22.45
N SER A 78 0.60 11.29 22.13
CA SER A 78 0.55 12.67 22.62
C SER A 78 -0.82 12.86 23.28
N ALA A 79 -0.82 13.32 24.53
CA ALA A 79 -1.98 13.46 25.45
C ALA A 79 -2.33 12.22 26.29
N LYS A 80 -1.56 12.01 27.36
CA LYS A 80 -2.01 12.22 28.76
C LYS A 80 -0.79 12.08 29.69
N VAL A 81 -0.06 13.18 29.87
CA VAL A 81 0.68 13.43 31.10
C VAL A 81 -0.17 14.44 31.83
N ASN A 82 -0.97 13.98 32.79
CA ASN A 82 -1.54 14.87 33.80
C ASN A 82 -0.55 14.89 34.96
N LEU A 83 -0.01 16.08 35.25
CA LEU A 83 0.55 16.43 36.55
C LEU A 83 -0.59 16.57 37.57
#